data_AF-A0AA46X2X3-F1
#
_entry.id   AF-A0AA46X2X3-F1
#
_cell.length_a   1.000
_cell.length_b   1.000
_cell.length_c   1.000
_cell.angle_alpha   90.00
_cell.angle_beta   90.00
_cell.angle_gamma   90.00
#
_symmetry.space_group_name_H-M   'P 1'
#
loop_
_entity.id
_entity.type
_entity.pdbx_description
1 polymer ?
#
loop_
_entity_poly.entity_id
_entity_poly.type
_entity_poly.pdbx_seq_one_letter_code
_entity_poly.pdbx_strand_id
1 'polypeptide(L)'
;MEGLYNIVKDFFSHDMDLDDLFDSEAIIWIDWREDDEDVVNYFNDMMDEPIDIKTVSNGKAYGDDIVLQKGDKELQIPYGDEQDQDVTIKYFNDFVKPDYEVRWFAESLGNDTLGFTVLSGAEWANLEDEFGADTVRYYFEPINLESKMFNLDMDEVSALLELRENNR
;
A
#
# COMPACT_ATOMS: atom_id res chain seq x y z
N MET A 1 17.03 -13.85 -1.19
CA MET A 1 15.83 -13.07 -1.47
C MET A 1 15.08 -13.84 -2.53
N GLU A 2 14.09 -14.58 -2.08
CA GLU A 2 12.96 -14.91 -2.94
C GLU A 2 12.33 -13.59 -3.41
N GLY A 3 11.82 -13.51 -4.63
CA GLY A 3 11.09 -12.31 -5.05
C GLY A 3 9.86 -12.13 -4.16
N LEU A 4 9.49 -10.89 -3.82
CA LEU A 4 8.34 -10.56 -2.96
C LEU A 4 7.06 -11.31 -3.39
N TYR A 5 6.86 -11.47 -4.70
CA TYR A 5 5.79 -12.29 -5.27
C TYR A 5 5.77 -13.74 -4.78
N ASN A 6 6.93 -14.40 -4.69
CA ASN A 6 7.01 -15.79 -4.24
C ASN A 6 6.64 -15.89 -2.76
N ILE A 7 7.05 -14.94 -1.92
CA ILE A 7 6.67 -14.92 -0.50
C ILE A 7 5.15 -14.81 -0.35
N VAL A 8 4.52 -13.86 -1.05
CA VAL A 8 3.05 -13.72 -1.04
C VAL A 8 2.36 -14.95 -1.63
N LYS A 9 2.93 -15.55 -2.68
CA LYS A 9 2.41 -16.78 -3.28
C LYS A 9 2.49 -17.97 -2.32
N ASP A 10 3.60 -18.13 -1.61
CA ASP A 10 3.83 -19.24 -0.67
C ASP A 10 2.84 -19.16 0.52
N PHE A 11 2.47 -17.95 0.93
CA PHE A 11 1.37 -17.75 1.87
C PHE A 11 0.04 -18.30 1.32
N PHE A 12 -0.32 -17.97 0.08
CA PHE A 12 -1.55 -18.48 -0.53
C PHE A 12 -1.52 -19.98 -0.84
N SER A 13 -0.36 -20.57 -1.13
CA SER A 13 -0.20 -22.02 -1.32
C SER A 13 -0.20 -22.82 -0.02
N HIS A 14 -0.26 -22.15 1.14
CA HIS A 14 -0.15 -22.73 2.49
C HIS A 14 1.23 -23.36 2.79
N ASP A 15 2.26 -22.91 2.07
CA ASP A 15 3.66 -23.24 2.37
C ASP A 15 4.25 -22.30 3.44
N MET A 16 3.56 -21.19 3.72
CA MET A 16 3.86 -20.19 4.75
C MET A 16 2.57 -19.86 5.53
N ASP A 17 2.68 -19.64 6.85
CA ASP A 17 1.54 -19.20 7.66
C ASP A 17 1.47 -17.66 7.79
N LEU A 18 0.43 -17.17 8.47
CA LEU A 18 0.19 -15.74 8.59
C LEU A 18 1.25 -15.03 9.44
N ASP A 19 1.77 -15.70 10.47
CA ASP A 19 2.79 -15.13 11.36
C ASP A 19 4.13 -15.02 10.59
N ASP A 20 4.47 -16.03 9.81
CA ASP A 20 5.63 -16.01 8.93
C ASP A 20 5.53 -14.90 7.86
N LEU A 21 4.35 -14.70 7.26
CA LEU A 21 4.13 -13.60 6.31
C LEU A 21 4.28 -12.23 6.99
N PHE A 22 3.73 -12.08 8.20
CA PHE A 22 3.79 -10.84 8.97
C PHE A 22 5.23 -10.37 9.22
N ASP A 23 6.13 -11.32 9.51
CA ASP A 23 7.55 -11.07 9.78
C ASP A 23 8.42 -11.04 8.50
N SER A 24 7.83 -11.24 7.32
CA SER A 24 8.53 -11.32 6.04
C SER A 24 8.85 -9.95 5.42
N GLU A 25 9.78 -9.93 4.47
CA GLU A 25 10.09 -8.74 3.67
C GLU A 25 9.00 -8.36 2.66
N ALA A 26 7.96 -9.19 2.49
CA ALA A 26 6.84 -8.90 1.59
C ALA A 26 5.85 -7.89 2.15
N ILE A 27 5.89 -7.61 3.45
CA ILE A 27 5.05 -6.60 4.09
C ILE A 27 5.92 -5.41 4.52
N ILE A 28 5.63 -4.23 3.97
CA ILE A 28 6.14 -2.98 4.52
C ILE A 28 5.18 -2.47 5.58
N TRP A 29 5.72 -2.15 6.76
CA TRP A 29 4.97 -1.60 7.88
C TRP A 29 5.15 -0.08 7.96
N ILE A 30 4.04 0.65 7.91
CA ILE A 30 4.03 2.12 7.92
C ILE A 30 3.28 2.59 9.17
N ASP A 31 3.95 3.38 10.01
CA ASP A 31 3.31 4.03 11.16
C ASP A 31 2.49 5.24 10.71
N TRP A 32 1.43 5.58 11.44
CA TRP A 32 0.62 6.77 11.11
C TRP A 32 1.38 8.09 11.23
N ARG A 33 2.56 8.10 11.88
CA ARG A 33 3.47 9.25 11.93
C ARG A 33 4.65 9.15 10.98
N GLU A 34 4.66 8.17 10.10
CA GLU A 34 5.74 8.02 9.12
C GLU A 34 5.80 9.25 8.19
N ASP A 35 7.01 9.67 7.84
CA ASP A 35 7.19 10.78 6.90
C ASP A 35 6.71 10.36 5.50
N ASP A 36 5.96 11.22 4.83
CA ASP A 36 5.37 10.90 3.53
C ASP A 36 6.44 10.66 2.44
N GLU A 37 7.64 11.26 2.53
CA GLU A 37 8.75 10.93 1.62
C GLU A 37 9.28 9.52 1.89
N ASP A 38 9.39 9.13 3.17
CA ASP A 38 9.81 7.80 3.58
C ASP A 38 8.80 6.73 3.12
N VAL A 39 7.50 7.00 3.22
CA VAL A 39 6.44 6.12 2.66
C VAL A 39 6.67 5.84 1.18
N VAL A 40 6.97 6.87 0.38
CA VAL A 40 7.25 6.69 -1.06
C VAL A 40 8.53 5.91 -1.29
N ASN A 41 9.57 6.17 -0.50
CA ASN A 41 10.84 5.45 -0.60
C ASN A 41 10.67 3.96 -0.27
N TYR A 42 9.89 3.61 0.76
CA TYR A 42 9.64 2.21 1.10
C TYR A 42 8.93 1.47 -0.03
N PHE A 43 7.94 2.08 -0.70
CA PHE A 43 7.31 1.44 -1.86
C PHE A 43 8.25 1.32 -3.05
N ASN A 44 9.11 2.33 -3.29
CA ASN A 44 10.14 2.25 -4.31
C ASN A 44 11.11 1.08 -4.08
N ASP A 45 11.48 0.81 -2.82
CA ASP A 45 12.36 -0.31 -2.47
C ASP A 45 11.73 -1.70 -2.76
N MET A 46 10.40 -1.77 -2.92
CA MET A 46 9.68 -2.98 -3.31
C MET A 46 9.52 -3.16 -4.83
N MET A 47 9.97 -2.19 -5.63
CA MET A 47 9.78 -2.18 -7.09
C MET A 47 11.11 -2.43 -7.83
N ASP A 48 11.06 -3.23 -8.89
CA ASP A 48 12.24 -3.44 -9.77
C ASP A 48 12.60 -2.16 -10.54
N GLU A 49 11.60 -1.34 -10.86
CA GLU A 49 11.74 -0.06 -11.56
C GLU A 49 11.13 1.07 -10.71
N PRO A 50 11.87 1.61 -9.72
CA PRO A 50 11.38 2.68 -8.86
C PRO A 50 11.13 3.98 -9.63
N ILE A 51 10.35 4.87 -9.03
CA ILE A 51 10.08 6.21 -9.54
C ILE A 51 10.96 7.25 -8.82
N ASP A 52 11.22 8.35 -9.49
CA ASP A 52 11.91 9.49 -8.89
C ASP A 52 10.94 10.31 -8.03
N ILE A 53 11.47 10.94 -6.98
CA ILE A 53 10.77 11.93 -6.16
C ILE A 53 11.52 13.25 -6.16
N LYS A 54 10.76 14.35 -6.10
CA LYS A 54 11.28 15.70 -5.83
C LYS A 54 10.30 16.44 -4.93
N THR A 55 10.79 17.45 -4.24
CA THR A 55 9.97 18.32 -3.41
C THR A 55 9.80 19.70 -4.05
N VAL A 56 8.64 20.31 -3.83
CA VAL A 56 8.33 21.66 -4.29
C VAL A 56 7.71 22.49 -3.17
N SER A 57 8.32 23.65 -2.90
CA SER A 57 7.79 24.58 -1.90
C SER A 57 6.36 25.02 -2.24
N ASN A 58 5.43 24.76 -1.33
CA ASN A 58 4.03 25.18 -1.40
C ASN A 58 3.74 26.44 -0.55
N GLY A 59 4.69 26.88 0.29
CA GLY A 59 4.55 28.03 1.19
C GLY A 59 3.64 27.82 2.41
N LYS A 60 3.16 26.60 2.65
CA LYS A 60 2.37 26.18 3.81
C LYS A 60 3.29 25.76 4.96
N ALA A 61 2.70 25.62 6.14
CA ALA A 61 3.45 25.37 7.38
C ALA A 61 4.02 23.94 7.49
N TYR A 62 3.41 22.97 6.80
CA TYR A 62 3.82 21.56 6.89
C TYR A 62 5.09 21.22 6.10
N GLY A 63 5.57 22.10 5.23
CA GLY A 63 6.75 21.85 4.41
C GLY A 63 6.41 21.74 2.92
N ASP A 64 7.31 21.16 2.15
CA ASP A 64 7.21 21.08 0.69
C ASP A 64 6.25 19.95 0.25
N ASP A 65 5.62 20.10 -0.92
CA ASP A 65 4.82 19.03 -1.52
C ASP A 65 5.73 18.03 -2.24
N ILE A 66 5.37 16.75 -2.18
CA ILE A 66 6.02 15.68 -2.93
C ILE A 66 5.53 15.68 -4.37
N VAL A 67 6.45 15.52 -5.32
CA VAL A 67 6.18 15.31 -6.74
C VAL A 67 6.79 13.99 -7.17
N LEU A 68 5.93 13.10 -7.65
CA LEU A 68 6.26 11.79 -8.21
C LEU A 68 6.66 11.95 -9.67
N GLN A 69 7.68 11.22 -10.12
CA GLN A 69 8.19 11.30 -11.48
C GLN A 69 8.60 9.94 -12.05
N LYS A 70 8.14 9.60 -13.25
CA LYS A 70 8.57 8.42 -14.02
C LYS A 70 8.70 8.80 -15.49
N GLY A 71 9.94 8.93 -15.98
CA GLY A 71 10.21 9.46 -17.31
C GLY A 71 9.67 10.89 -17.46
N ASP A 72 8.83 11.11 -18.47
CA ASP A 72 8.19 12.42 -18.73
C ASP A 72 6.89 12.63 -17.93
N LYS A 73 6.41 11.62 -17.18
CA LYS A 73 5.21 11.72 -16.34
C LYS A 73 5.61 12.31 -14.99
N GLU A 74 4.92 13.38 -14.58
CA GLU A 74 5.06 13.99 -13.26
C GLU A 74 3.68 14.18 -12.62
N LEU A 75 3.62 14.05 -11.29
CA LEU A 75 2.43 14.30 -10.49
C LEU A 75 2.82 14.91 -9.14
N GLN A 76 2.42 16.16 -8.90
CA GLN A 76 2.48 16.74 -7.55
C GLN A 76 1.31 16.17 -6.75
N ILE A 77 1.60 15.57 -5.59
CA ILE A 77 0.57 15.02 -4.71
C ILE A 77 -0.30 16.18 -4.19
N PRO A 78 -1.63 16.15 -4.38
CA PRO A 78 -2.50 17.27 -4.06
C PRO A 78 -2.90 17.25 -2.58
N TYR A 79 -1.93 17.52 -1.71
CA TYR A 79 -2.15 17.64 -0.27
C TYR A 79 -3.10 18.78 0.10
N GLY A 80 -3.82 18.58 1.22
CA GLY A 80 -4.73 19.56 1.81
C GLY A 80 -3.99 20.61 2.63
N ASP A 81 -4.42 20.83 3.88
CA ASP A 81 -3.75 21.77 4.80
C ASP A 81 -2.55 21.14 5.53
N GLU A 82 -2.33 19.84 5.37
CA GLU A 82 -1.22 19.03 5.88
C GLU A 82 -0.86 17.92 4.88
N GLN A 83 0.33 17.33 5.04
CA GLN A 83 0.64 16.03 4.45
C GLN A 83 -0.15 14.94 5.18
N ASP A 84 -0.49 13.88 4.45
CA ASP A 84 -1.42 12.84 4.89
C ASP A 84 -1.03 11.52 4.20
N GLN A 85 -0.74 10.50 5.01
CA GLN A 85 -0.22 9.22 4.54
C GLN A 85 -1.23 8.51 3.63
N ASP A 86 -2.54 8.63 3.91
CA ASP A 86 -3.58 8.08 3.04
C ASP A 86 -3.50 8.73 1.66
N VAL A 87 -3.42 10.06 1.58
CA VAL A 87 -3.26 10.81 0.33
C VAL A 87 -1.99 10.37 -0.39
N THR A 88 -0.87 10.27 0.31
CA THR A 88 0.41 9.82 -0.28
C THR A 88 0.31 8.43 -0.89
N ILE A 89 -0.15 7.45 -0.12
CA ILE A 89 -0.28 6.05 -0.57
C ILE A 89 -1.23 5.96 -1.77
N LYS A 90 -2.38 6.64 -1.72
CA LYS A 90 -3.38 6.64 -2.79
C LYS A 90 -2.84 7.19 -4.10
N TYR A 91 -2.19 8.36 -4.06
CA TYR A 91 -1.65 8.99 -5.26
C TYR A 91 -0.40 8.29 -5.77
N PHE A 92 0.43 7.73 -4.90
CA PHE A 92 1.52 6.84 -5.32
C PHE A 92 0.95 5.63 -6.07
N ASN A 93 -0.03 4.94 -5.50
CA ASN A 93 -0.65 3.76 -6.11
C ASN A 93 -1.29 4.08 -7.48
N ASP A 94 -2.06 5.17 -7.57
CA ASP A 94 -2.64 5.62 -8.85
C ASP A 94 -1.56 5.98 -9.88
N PHE A 95 -0.45 6.57 -9.43
CA PHE A 95 0.65 6.99 -10.29
C PHE A 95 1.42 5.82 -10.92
N VAL A 96 1.68 4.76 -10.14
CA VAL A 96 2.46 3.59 -10.59
C VAL A 96 1.62 2.57 -11.37
N LYS A 97 0.29 2.67 -11.33
CA LYS A 97 -0.61 1.85 -12.15
C LYS A 97 -0.45 2.16 -13.66
N PRO A 98 -0.57 1.14 -14.54
CA PRO A 98 -0.86 -0.27 -14.23
C PRO A 98 0.38 -1.14 -13.98
N ASP A 99 1.58 -0.57 -14.05
CA ASP A 99 2.84 -1.35 -13.98
C ASP A 99 2.96 -2.04 -12.62
N TYR A 100 2.64 -1.30 -11.55
CA TYR A 100 2.61 -1.79 -10.17
C TYR A 100 1.29 -1.44 -9.49
N GLU A 101 0.99 -2.14 -8.41
CA GLU A 101 -0.13 -1.80 -7.53
C GLU A 101 0.28 -2.05 -6.07
N VAL A 102 0.04 -1.03 -5.24
CA VAL A 102 0.07 -1.12 -3.78
C VAL A 102 -1.26 -1.72 -3.31
N ARG A 103 -1.20 -2.75 -2.48
CA ARG A 103 -2.37 -3.28 -1.78
C ARG A 103 -2.16 -3.25 -0.27
N TRP A 104 -3.24 -2.99 0.43
CA TRP A 104 -3.26 -2.92 1.88
C TRP A 104 -3.34 -4.33 2.48
N PHE A 105 -2.41 -4.69 3.36
CA PHE A 105 -2.47 -5.93 4.11
C PHE A 105 -3.52 -5.81 5.21
N ALA A 106 -4.72 -6.29 4.91
CA ALA A 106 -5.93 -5.95 5.64
C ALA A 106 -6.04 -6.63 7.02
N GLU A 107 -5.14 -7.55 7.36
CA GLU A 107 -4.96 -8.03 8.73
C GLU A 107 -4.43 -6.94 9.67
N SER A 108 -3.85 -5.85 9.14
CA SER A 108 -3.42 -4.69 9.94
C SER A 108 -4.55 -3.70 10.24
N LEU A 109 -5.79 -3.94 9.79
CA LEU A 109 -6.93 -3.03 9.95
C LEU A 109 -7.12 -2.61 11.42
N GLY A 110 -7.19 -1.29 11.65
CA GLY A 110 -7.41 -0.70 12.96
C GLY A 110 -6.16 -0.55 13.84
N ASN A 111 -4.97 -0.84 13.30
CA ASN A 111 -3.69 -0.60 13.97
C ASN A 111 -3.15 0.80 13.62
N ASP A 112 -2.38 1.38 14.53
CA ASP A 112 -1.58 2.60 14.34
C ASP A 112 -0.46 2.39 13.32
N THR A 113 -0.04 1.15 13.10
CA THR A 113 0.91 0.75 12.05
C THR A 113 0.24 -0.19 11.05
N LEU A 114 0.17 0.20 9.79
CA LEU A 114 -0.51 -0.55 8.72
C LEU A 114 0.50 -1.25 7.81
N GLY A 115 0.16 -2.45 7.35
CA GLY A 115 1.00 -3.26 6.47
C GLY A 115 0.61 -3.08 5.00
N PHE A 116 1.57 -3.05 4.08
CA PHE A 116 1.32 -2.93 2.66
C PHE A 116 2.25 -3.83 1.85
N THR A 117 1.87 -4.09 0.61
CA THR A 117 2.71 -4.80 -0.35
C THR A 117 2.59 -4.16 -1.73
N VAL A 118 3.73 -4.06 -2.42
CA VAL A 118 3.78 -3.66 -3.83
C VAL A 118 4.21 -4.85 -4.67
N LEU A 119 3.39 -5.17 -5.68
CA LEU A 119 3.75 -6.14 -6.72
C LEU A 119 3.43 -5.52 -8.09
N SER A 120 3.97 -6.10 -9.15
CA SER A 120 3.57 -5.73 -10.50
C SER A 120 2.10 -6.09 -10.75
N GLY A 121 1.45 -5.36 -11.65
CA GLY A 121 0.07 -5.67 -12.03
C GLY A 121 -0.11 -7.10 -12.58
N ALA A 122 0.94 -7.65 -13.22
CA ALA A 122 0.94 -9.03 -13.70
C ALA A 122 1.03 -10.05 -12.56
N GLU A 123 1.83 -9.77 -11.53
CA GLU A 123 1.94 -10.64 -10.35
C GLU A 123 0.62 -10.69 -9.57
N TRP A 124 -0.04 -9.54 -9.37
CA TRP A 124 -1.37 -9.52 -8.77
C TRP A 124 -2.38 -10.31 -9.59
N ALA A 125 -2.42 -10.12 -10.91
CA ALA A 125 -3.30 -10.88 -11.78
C ALA A 125 -3.04 -12.39 -11.70
N ASN A 126 -1.77 -12.81 -11.62
CA ASN A 126 -1.42 -14.22 -11.45
C ASN A 126 -1.92 -14.80 -10.12
N LEU A 127 -1.78 -14.05 -9.01
CA LEU A 127 -2.30 -14.48 -7.71
C LEU A 127 -3.83 -14.62 -7.74
N GLU A 128 -4.53 -13.66 -8.36
CA GLU A 128 -5.99 -13.68 -8.47
C GLU A 128 -6.50 -14.81 -9.37
N ASP A 129 -5.80 -15.09 -10.48
CA ASP A 129 -6.11 -16.20 -11.38
C ASP A 129 -5.87 -17.57 -10.72
N GLU A 130 -4.83 -17.69 -9.89
CA GLU A 130 -4.43 -18.95 -9.26
C GLU A 130 -5.23 -19.26 -7.98
N PHE A 131 -5.44 -18.27 -7.11
CA PHE A 131 -6.04 -18.44 -5.78
C PHE A 131 -7.45 -17.85 -5.65
N GLY A 132 -7.90 -17.08 -6.64
CA GLY A 132 -9.21 -16.42 -6.65
C GLY A 132 -9.14 -14.99 -6.13
N ALA A 133 -9.73 -14.06 -6.89
CA ALA A 133 -9.70 -12.63 -6.58
C ALA A 133 -10.28 -12.27 -5.20
N ASP A 134 -11.37 -12.93 -4.77
CA ASP A 134 -11.96 -12.66 -3.45
C ASP A 134 -11.04 -13.10 -2.31
N THR A 135 -10.34 -14.23 -2.46
CA THR A 135 -9.36 -14.72 -1.47
C THR A 135 -8.13 -13.81 -1.41
N VAL A 136 -7.60 -13.38 -2.57
CA VAL A 136 -6.48 -12.44 -2.60
C VAL A 136 -6.88 -11.11 -1.97
N ARG A 137 -8.04 -10.58 -2.34
CA ARG A 137 -8.58 -9.33 -1.80
C ARG A 137 -8.85 -9.39 -0.30
N TYR A 138 -9.22 -10.55 0.23
CA TYR A 138 -9.43 -10.71 1.67
C TYR A 138 -8.17 -10.34 2.45
N TYR A 139 -6.98 -10.74 1.99
CA TYR A 139 -5.73 -10.42 2.67
C TYR A 139 -5.08 -9.13 2.18
N PHE A 140 -5.16 -8.86 0.87
CA PHE A 140 -4.52 -7.72 0.22
C PHE A 140 -5.58 -6.88 -0.50
N GLU A 141 -6.13 -5.89 0.19
CA GLU A 141 -7.20 -5.05 -0.34
C GLU A 141 -6.66 -4.01 -1.34
N PRO A 142 -7.23 -3.92 -2.56
CA PRO A 142 -6.85 -2.90 -3.53
C PRO A 142 -7.17 -1.48 -3.03
N ILE A 143 -6.22 -0.57 -3.24
CA ILE A 143 -6.35 0.85 -2.87
C ILE A 143 -6.78 1.67 -4.09
N ASN A 144 -7.66 2.64 -3.88
CA ASN A 144 -8.03 3.66 -4.86
C ASN A 144 -8.15 5.04 -4.20
N LEU A 145 -8.43 6.09 -4.97
CA LEU A 145 -8.46 7.48 -4.46
C LEU A 145 -9.54 7.72 -3.38
N GLU A 146 -10.57 6.86 -3.30
CA GLU A 146 -11.62 6.90 -2.28
C GLU A 146 -11.32 6.03 -1.05
N SER A 147 -10.22 5.27 -1.05
CA SER A 147 -9.81 4.46 0.09
C SER A 147 -9.53 5.33 1.32
N LYS A 148 -9.88 4.80 2.49
CA LYS A 148 -9.46 5.28 3.81
C LYS A 148 -8.71 4.15 4.52
N MET A 149 -7.56 4.45 5.09
CA MET A 149 -6.73 3.49 5.80
C MET A 149 -6.42 4.04 7.20
N PHE A 150 -5.48 4.98 7.32
CA PHE A 150 -5.19 5.67 8.59
C PHE A 150 -6.32 6.61 9.03
N ASN A 151 -7.09 7.14 8.06
CA ASN A 151 -8.17 8.09 8.31
C ASN A 151 -9.53 7.45 8.67
N LEU A 152 -9.56 6.15 8.95
CA LEU A 152 -10.76 5.47 9.44
C LEU A 152 -11.02 5.85 10.90
N ASP A 153 -12.27 6.22 11.21
CA ASP A 153 -12.68 6.40 12.60
C ASP A 153 -12.99 5.06 13.30
N MET A 154 -13.13 5.08 14.63
CA MET A 154 -13.35 3.85 15.42
C MET A 154 -14.63 3.09 15.02
N ASP A 155 -15.68 3.79 14.59
CA ASP A 155 -16.94 3.17 14.19
C ASP A 155 -16.78 2.52 12.80
N GLU A 156 -16.08 3.19 11.88
CA GLU A 156 -15.70 2.66 10.56
C GLU A 156 -14.80 1.42 10.70
N VAL A 157 -13.76 1.46 11.54
CA VAL A 157 -12.89 0.32 11.84
C VAL A 157 -13.69 -0.85 12.39
N SER A 158 -14.55 -0.61 13.39
CA SER A 158 -15.37 -1.66 14.00
C SER A 158 -16.29 -2.33 12.98
N ALA A 159 -16.94 -1.54 12.13
CA ALA A 159 -17.82 -2.07 11.08
C ALA A 159 -17.06 -2.91 10.04
N LEU A 160 -15.85 -2.49 9.66
CA LEU A 160 -15.01 -3.23 8.72
C LEU A 160 -14.48 -4.54 9.33
N LEU A 161 -14.12 -4.54 10.61
CA LEU A 161 -13.70 -5.75 11.33
C LEU A 161 -14.85 -6.78 11.40
N GLU A 162 -16.05 -6.34 11.79
CA GLU A 162 -17.24 -7.21 11.78
C GLU A 162 -17.52 -7.77 10.37
N LEU A 163 -17.38 -6.95 9.32
CA LEU A 163 -17.56 -7.41 7.95
C LEU A 163 -16.50 -8.44 7.56
N ARG A 164 -15.23 -8.26 7.94
CA ARG A 164 -14.15 -9.22 7.67
C ARG A 164 -14.36 -10.54 8.38
N GLU A 165 -14.76 -10.52 9.66
CA GLU A 165 -15.03 -11.74 10.43
C GLU A 165 -16.17 -12.56 9.81
N ASN A 166 -17.21 -11.90 9.30
CA ASN A 166 -18.34 -12.56 8.64
C ASN A 166 -18.01 -13.15 7.27
N ASN A 167 -16.91 -12.70 6.64
CA ASN A 167 -16.48 -13.14 5.30
C ASN A 167 -15.22 -14.04 5.34
N ARG A 168 -14.75 -14.43 6.53
CA ARG A 168 -13.60 -15.33 6.71
C ARG A 168 -13.93 -16.79 6.38
#